data_AF-A0A0B4ERV3-F1
#
_entry.id   AF-A0A0B4ERV3-F1
#
_cell.length_a   1.000
_cell.length_b   1.000
_cell.length_c   1.000
_cell.angle_alpha   90.00
_cell.angle_beta   90.00
_cell.angle_gamma   90.00
#
_symmetry.space_group_name_H-M   'P 1'
#
loop_
_entity.id
_entity.type
_entity.pdbx_description
1 polymer ?
#
loop_
_entity_poly.entity_id
_entity_poly.type
_entity_poly.pdbx_seq_one_letter_code
_entity_poly.pdbx_strand_id
1 'polypeptide(L)'
;PCFLCQVQRLFLAVFTLINLSAAIHNPKRSGVFLYGLASMSCAVLGATAAVRQVLLQNSVPDQAPDCWPSAQDMIENLSLEDAVRSVFKGTVDCMEINWTLFDLSLPEWSLLFFVAMLILGGVQFSRLLFSQRLSLAR
;
A
#
# COMPACT_ATOMS: atom_id res chain seq x y z
N PRO A 1 14.28 7.10 -5.65
CA PRO A 1 12.99 6.93 -4.94
C PRO A 1 12.72 5.43 -4.77
N CYS A 2 12.51 4.96 -3.53
CA CYS A 2 12.40 3.52 -3.23
C CYS A 2 11.32 2.79 -4.05
N PHE A 3 11.60 1.58 -4.52
CA PHE A 3 10.63 0.72 -5.21
C PHE A 3 9.34 0.51 -4.39
N LEU A 4 9.46 0.22 -3.08
CA LEU A 4 8.29 0.06 -2.20
C LEU A 4 7.43 1.34 -2.11
N CYS A 5 8.06 2.51 -2.16
CA CYS A 5 7.35 3.78 -2.19
C CYS A 5 6.56 3.96 -3.50
N GLN A 6 7.11 3.52 -4.64
CA GLN A 6 6.37 3.52 -5.91
C GLN A 6 5.17 2.54 -5.87
N VAL A 7 5.35 1.37 -5.26
CA VAL A 7 4.26 0.41 -5.07
C VAL A 7 3.15 0.99 -4.18
N GLN A 8 3.49 1.66 -3.07
CA GLN A 8 2.49 2.35 -2.23
C GLN A 8 1.75 3.45 -2.99
N ARG A 9 2.46 4.25 -3.79
CA ARG A 9 1.86 5.30 -4.64
C ARG A 9 0.89 4.71 -5.67
N LEU A 10 1.26 3.59 -6.29
CA LEU A 10 0.39 2.89 -7.24
C LEU A 10 -0.90 2.43 -6.55
N PHE A 11 -0.80 1.74 -5.41
CA PHE A 11 -2.00 1.29 -4.68
C PHE A 11 -2.86 2.45 -4.18
N LEU A 12 -2.25 3.55 -3.74
CA LEU A 12 -2.99 4.76 -3.35
C LEU A 12 -3.73 5.38 -4.55
N ALA A 13 -3.09 5.45 -5.72
CA ALA A 13 -3.71 5.97 -6.92
C ALA A 13 -4.88 5.10 -7.39
N VAL A 14 -4.69 3.77 -7.42
CA VAL A 14 -5.76 2.82 -7.78
C VAL A 14 -6.91 2.87 -6.78
N PHE A 15 -6.61 2.90 -5.47
CA PHE A 15 -7.61 3.10 -4.42
C PHE A 15 -8.43 4.38 -4.66
N THR A 16 -7.76 5.50 -4.94
CA THR A 16 -8.43 6.78 -5.18
C THR A 16 -9.31 6.73 -6.41
N LEU A 17 -8.83 6.13 -7.51
CA LEU A 17 -9.62 5.98 -8.74
C LEU A 17 -10.88 5.14 -8.51
N ILE A 18 -10.77 4.01 -7.80
CA ILE A 18 -11.92 3.14 -7.49
C ILE A 18 -12.97 3.92 -6.68
N ASN A 19 -12.55 4.64 -5.63
CA ASN A 19 -13.47 5.42 -4.80
C ASN A 19 -14.07 6.61 -5.56
N LEU A 20 -13.30 7.27 -6.41
CA LEU A 20 -13.78 8.36 -7.26
C LEU A 20 -14.82 7.87 -8.27
N SER A 21 -14.55 6.74 -8.95
CA SER A 21 -15.53 6.11 -9.83
C SER A 21 -16.80 5.68 -9.09
N ALA A 22 -16.66 5.16 -7.87
CA ALA A 22 -17.80 4.79 -7.03
C ALA A 22 -18.65 6.03 -6.66
N ALA A 23 -18.01 7.15 -6.35
CA ALA A 23 -18.69 8.41 -6.04
C ALA A 23 -19.45 8.97 -7.26
N ILE A 24 -18.87 8.90 -8.46
CA ILE A 24 -19.48 9.38 -9.70
C ILE A 24 -20.63 8.48 -10.15
N HIS A 25 -20.44 7.16 -10.14
CA HIS A 25 -21.47 6.22 -10.60
C HIS A 25 -22.68 6.12 -9.66
N ASN A 26 -22.54 6.54 -8.40
CA ASN A 26 -23.56 6.42 -7.34
C ASN A 26 -24.31 5.07 -7.39
N PRO A 27 -23.59 3.93 -7.32
CA PRO A 27 -24.17 2.63 -7.58
C PRO A 27 -25.18 2.22 -6.50
N LYS A 28 -26.13 1.37 -6.87
CA LYS A 28 -27.01 0.68 -5.91
C LYS A 28 -26.20 -0.23 -4.98
N ARG A 29 -26.85 -0.77 -3.93
CA ARG A 29 -26.22 -1.58 -2.87
C ARG A 29 -25.21 -2.63 -3.35
N SER A 30 -25.49 -3.36 -4.45
CA SER A 30 -24.56 -4.37 -4.99
C SER A 30 -23.27 -3.77 -5.56
N GLY A 31 -23.35 -2.61 -6.20
CA GLY A 31 -22.15 -1.95 -6.73
C GLY A 31 -21.31 -1.35 -5.61
N VAL A 32 -21.93 -0.80 -4.55
CA VAL A 32 -21.20 -0.34 -3.36
C VAL A 32 -20.38 -1.48 -2.74
N PHE A 33 -20.92 -2.71 -2.70
CA PHE A 33 -20.19 -3.88 -2.22
C PHE A 33 -18.97 -4.20 -3.11
N LEU A 34 -19.14 -4.19 -4.43
CA LEU A 34 -18.05 -4.50 -5.37
C LEU A 34 -16.93 -3.43 -5.32
N TYR A 35 -17.30 -2.15 -5.38
CA TYR A 35 -16.34 -1.05 -5.27
C TYR A 35 -15.64 -1.06 -3.91
N GLY A 36 -16.39 -1.32 -2.83
CA GLY A 36 -15.85 -1.44 -1.47
C GLY A 36 -14.83 -2.57 -1.36
N LEU A 37 -15.12 -3.75 -1.90
CA LEU A 37 -14.21 -4.89 -1.85
C LEU A 37 -12.92 -4.63 -2.65
N ALA A 38 -13.04 -4.04 -3.84
CA ALA A 38 -11.89 -3.68 -4.66
C ALA A 38 -11.01 -2.62 -3.99
N SER A 39 -11.63 -1.60 -3.40
CA SER A 39 -10.99 -0.54 -2.63
C SER A 39 -10.26 -1.09 -1.39
N MET A 40 -10.93 -1.96 -0.61
CA MET A 40 -10.32 -2.60 0.55
C MET A 40 -9.14 -3.49 0.17
N SER A 41 -9.22 -4.24 -0.93
CA SER A 41 -8.11 -5.07 -1.42
C SER A 41 -6.87 -4.21 -1.72
N CYS A 42 -7.06 -3.07 -2.37
CA CYS A 42 -5.97 -2.12 -2.63
C CYS A 42 -5.38 -1.54 -1.34
N ALA A 43 -6.23 -1.22 -0.36
CA ALA A 43 -5.76 -0.70 0.93
C ALA A 43 -4.97 -1.75 1.74
N VAL A 44 -5.35 -3.03 1.70
CA VAL A 44 -4.58 -4.13 2.34
C VAL A 44 -3.20 -4.28 1.70
N LEU A 45 -3.13 -4.27 0.36
CA LEU A 45 -1.86 -4.40 -0.36
C LEU A 45 -0.94 -3.19 -0.09
N GLY A 46 -1.50 -1.98 -0.12
CA GLY A 46 -0.79 -0.74 0.24
C GLY A 46 -0.28 -0.74 1.68
N ALA A 47 -1.11 -1.17 2.64
CA ALA A 47 -0.71 -1.32 4.03
C ALA A 47 0.42 -2.34 4.20
N THR A 48 0.37 -3.47 3.51
CA THR A 48 1.41 -4.51 3.56
C THR A 48 2.76 -3.98 3.06
N ALA A 49 2.74 -3.24 1.95
CA ALA A 49 3.94 -2.58 1.42
C ALA A 49 4.49 -1.50 2.39
N ALA A 50 3.60 -0.75 3.04
CA ALA A 50 3.98 0.24 4.06
C ALA A 50 4.58 -0.40 5.31
N VAL A 51 3.95 -1.44 5.88
CA VAL A 51 4.52 -2.22 6.99
C VAL A 51 5.90 -2.74 6.64
N ARG A 52 6.07 -3.32 5.45
CA ARG A 52 7.38 -3.84 5.04
C ARG A 52 8.44 -2.74 4.97
N GLN A 53 8.08 -1.56 4.46
CA GLN A 53 8.99 -0.42 4.43
C GLN A 53 9.35 0.07 5.84
N VAL A 54 8.37 0.18 6.74
CA VAL A 54 8.60 0.59 8.14
C VAL A 54 9.47 -0.41 8.89
N LEU A 55 9.25 -1.72 8.69
CA LEU A 55 10.08 -2.77 9.29
C LEU A 55 11.54 -2.69 8.83
N LEU A 56 11.75 -2.46 7.54
CA LEU A 56 13.09 -2.31 6.97
C LEU A 56 13.75 -0.98 7.41
N GLN A 57 12.97 0.06 7.75
CA GLN A 57 13.51 1.33 8.28
C GLN A 57 13.89 1.24 9.76
N ASN A 58 13.18 0.41 10.53
CA ASN A 58 13.41 0.23 11.97
C ASN A 58 14.50 -0.82 12.28
N SER A 59 14.91 -1.64 11.32
CA SER A 59 16.03 -2.57 11.51
C SER A 59 17.36 -1.80 11.64
N VAL A 60 17.95 -1.87 12.83
CA VAL A 60 19.18 -1.20 13.30
C VAL A 60 20.34 -1.30 12.28
N PRO A 61 21.09 -0.20 12.03
CA PRO A 61 22.14 -0.14 11.00
C PRO A 61 23.41 -0.97 11.29
N ASP A 62 23.57 -1.56 12.49
CA ASP A 62 24.81 -2.25 12.88
C ASP A 62 25.01 -3.64 12.24
N GLN A 63 24.09 -4.10 11.38
CA GLN A 63 24.21 -5.38 10.66
C GLN A 63 23.75 -5.30 9.20
N ALA A 64 23.95 -4.17 8.53
CA ALA A 64 23.92 -4.14 7.06
C ALA A 64 25.35 -4.30 6.53
N PRO A 65 25.88 -5.53 6.37
CA PRO A 65 26.99 -5.71 5.47
C PRO A 65 26.46 -5.33 4.09
N ASP A 66 27.08 -4.31 3.50
CA ASP A 66 26.86 -3.89 2.12
C ASP A 66 25.51 -3.22 1.85
N CYS A 67 25.41 -1.90 2.10
CA CYS A 67 24.75 -1.05 1.10
C CYS A 67 25.49 -1.31 -0.22
N TRP A 68 24.91 -2.19 -1.05
CA TRP A 68 25.48 -2.62 -2.33
C TRP A 68 25.91 -1.40 -3.17
N PRO A 69 27.01 -1.47 -3.93
CA PRO A 69 27.53 -0.33 -4.67
C PRO A 69 26.45 0.34 -5.53
N SER A 70 26.57 1.66 -5.65
CA SER A 70 25.66 2.55 -6.35
C SER A 70 25.12 1.96 -7.65
N ALA A 71 23.81 2.12 -7.87
CA ALA A 71 23.05 1.66 -9.04
C ALA A 71 23.67 1.95 -10.43
N GLN A 72 24.71 2.78 -10.51
CA GLN A 72 25.49 3.05 -11.71
C GLN A 72 26.24 1.81 -12.23
N ASP A 73 26.68 0.88 -11.37
CA ASP A 73 27.40 -0.34 -11.81
C ASP A 73 26.46 -1.49 -12.26
N MET A 74 25.18 -1.40 -11.88
CA MET A 74 24.17 -2.41 -12.22
C MET A 74 23.46 -2.13 -13.55
N ILE A 75 23.31 -0.85 -13.93
CA ILE A 75 22.57 -0.45 -15.14
C ILE A 75 23.24 -0.93 -16.44
N GLU A 76 24.54 -1.23 -16.44
CA GLU A 76 25.23 -1.75 -17.63
C GLU A 76 24.93 -3.23 -17.94
N ASN A 77 24.37 -4.02 -17.00
CA ASN A 77 24.25 -5.48 -17.17
C ASN A 77 22.91 -6.14 -16.75
N LEU A 78 21.90 -5.41 -16.27
CA LEU A 78 20.70 -6.02 -15.70
C LEU A 78 19.50 -6.02 -16.65
N SER A 79 19.09 -7.24 -17.01
CA SER A 79 17.91 -7.56 -17.79
C SER A 79 16.62 -7.28 -16.99
N LEU A 80 15.49 -7.05 -17.67
CA LEU A 80 14.17 -6.84 -17.03
C LEU A 80 13.78 -7.98 -16.05
N GLU A 81 14.32 -9.18 -16.24
CA GLU A 81 14.08 -10.34 -15.36
C GLU A 81 14.75 -10.19 -14.00
N ASP A 82 15.92 -9.55 -13.95
CA ASP A 82 16.67 -9.40 -12.71
C ASP A 82 16.12 -8.27 -11.84
N ALA A 83 15.49 -7.27 -12.44
CA ALA A 83 14.72 -6.26 -11.71
C ALA A 83 13.51 -6.88 -10.98
N VAL A 84 12.85 -7.87 -11.60
CA VAL A 84 11.75 -8.61 -10.94
C VAL A 84 12.29 -9.55 -9.86
N ARG A 85 13.44 -10.19 -10.08
CA ARG A 85 14.09 -11.03 -9.05
C ARG A 85 14.66 -10.24 -7.88
N SER A 86 15.19 -9.03 -8.09
CA SER A 86 15.71 -8.18 -7.01
C SER A 86 14.61 -7.67 -6.09
N VAL A 87 13.43 -7.40 -6.64
CA VAL A 87 12.19 -7.10 -5.89
C VAL A 87 11.77 -8.26 -5.00
N PHE A 88 11.85 -9.50 -5.49
CA PHE A 88 11.52 -10.70 -4.71
C PHE A 88 12.62 -11.13 -3.72
N LYS A 89 13.90 -10.85 -4.03
CA LYS A 89 15.05 -11.15 -3.13
C LYS A 89 15.29 -10.09 -2.05
N GLY A 90 14.64 -8.93 -2.12
CA GLY A 90 14.71 -7.92 -1.06
C GLY A 90 15.98 -7.08 -1.11
N THR A 91 16.46 -6.72 -2.31
CA THR A 91 17.68 -5.92 -2.48
C THR A 91 17.38 -4.69 -3.32
N VAL A 92 16.62 -3.73 -2.82
CA VAL A 92 16.54 -2.42 -3.49
C VAL A 92 16.27 -1.28 -2.50
N ASP A 93 17.27 -0.40 -2.43
CA ASP A 93 17.33 0.95 -1.86
C ASP A 93 17.69 1.12 -0.37
N CYS A 94 18.92 1.62 -0.17
CA CYS A 94 19.42 2.19 1.08
C CYS A 94 18.37 3.18 1.64
N MET A 95 17.97 2.91 2.88
CA MET A 95 16.87 3.54 3.58
C MET A 95 17.25 4.92 4.13
N GLU A 96 17.36 5.92 3.27
CA GLU A 96 17.41 7.30 3.75
C GLU A 96 16.00 7.79 4.11
N ILE A 97 15.83 8.18 5.37
CA ILE A 97 14.65 8.89 5.84
C ILE A 97 14.71 10.31 5.27
N ASN A 98 14.15 10.48 4.08
CA ASN A 98 14.17 11.76 3.38
C ASN A 98 13.27 12.83 4.04
N TRP A 99 12.27 12.43 4.83
CA TRP A 99 11.32 13.35 5.45
C TRP A 99 10.61 12.72 6.65
N THR A 100 10.62 13.43 7.78
CA THR A 100 9.83 13.12 8.99
C THR A 100 8.92 14.30 9.31
N LEU A 101 7.73 13.99 9.83
CA LEU A 101 6.79 14.95 10.37
C LEU A 101 6.23 14.40 11.68
N PHE A 102 6.40 15.13 12.78
CA PHE A 102 6.07 14.67 14.14
C PHE A 102 6.77 13.34 14.51
N ASP A 103 8.05 13.21 14.18
CA ASP A 103 8.86 11.98 14.32
C ASP A 103 8.36 10.75 13.54
N LEU A 104 7.29 10.90 12.74
CA LEU A 104 6.79 9.87 11.85
C LEU A 104 7.34 10.08 10.44
N SER A 105 7.84 9.00 9.85
CA SER A 105 8.31 8.97 8.48
C SER A 105 7.16 8.90 7.47
N LEU A 106 7.43 9.29 6.21
CA LEU A 106 6.46 9.19 5.11
C LEU A 106 5.75 7.82 4.97
N PRO A 107 6.43 6.66 5.08
CA PRO A 107 5.75 5.36 5.01
C PRO A 107 4.89 5.07 6.23
N GLU A 108 5.20 5.58 7.42
CA GLU A 108 4.35 5.44 8.59
C GLU A 108 3.05 6.24 8.43
N TRP A 109 3.12 7.46 7.90
CA TRP A 109 1.94 8.24 7.51
C TRP A 109 1.09 7.51 6.46
N SER A 110 1.73 6.91 5.47
CA SER A 110 1.04 6.11 4.44
C SER A 110 0.38 4.87 5.05
N LEU A 111 1.04 4.20 6.00
CA LEU A 111 0.47 3.08 6.75
C LEU A 111 -0.77 3.50 7.53
N LEU A 112 -0.70 4.61 8.27
CA LEU A 112 -1.83 5.16 9.02
C LEU A 112 -3.02 5.44 8.10
N PHE A 113 -2.78 6.03 6.93
CA PHE A 113 -3.81 6.28 5.93
C PHE A 113 -4.50 4.99 5.49
N PHE A 114 -3.74 3.96 5.09
CA PHE A 114 -4.32 2.70 4.65
C PHE A 114 -5.09 1.99 5.77
N VAL A 115 -4.58 2.00 7.00
CA VAL A 115 -5.26 1.44 8.17
C VAL A 115 -6.57 2.18 8.45
N ALA A 116 -6.56 3.51 8.43
CA ALA A 116 -7.77 4.31 8.62
C ALA A 116 -8.83 3.99 7.55
N MET A 117 -8.43 3.87 6.29
CA MET A 117 -9.34 3.52 5.19
C MET A 117 -9.88 2.09 5.31
N LEU A 118 -9.07 1.13 5.80
CA LEU A 118 -9.54 -0.22 6.09
C LEU A 118 -10.59 -0.25 7.20
N ILE A 119 -10.41 0.55 8.25
CA ILE A 119 -11.39 0.69 9.33
C ILE A 119 -12.70 1.27 8.79
N LEU A 120 -12.64 2.37 8.04
CA LEU A 120 -13.82 3.00 7.44
C LEU A 120 -14.54 2.04 6.47
N GLY A 121 -13.79 1.34 5.62
CA GLY A 121 -14.32 0.33 4.71
C GLY A 121 -15.00 -0.82 5.47
N GLY A 122 -14.38 -1.32 6.54
CA GLY A 122 -14.95 -2.36 7.39
C GLY A 122 -16.24 -1.93 8.10
N VAL A 123 -16.30 -0.69 8.58
CA VAL A 123 -17.53 -0.10 9.16
C VAL A 123 -18.62 0.04 8.11
N GLN A 124 -18.30 0.51 6.91
CA GLN A 124 -19.27 0.62 5.81
C GLN A 124 -19.80 -0.76 5.40
N PHE A 125 -18.90 -1.75 5.29
CA PHE A 125 -19.22 -3.11 4.91
C PHE A 125 -20.10 -3.82 5.95
N SER A 126 -19.77 -3.70 7.24
CA SER A 126 -20.59 -4.26 8.33
C SER A 126 -21.99 -3.65 8.38
N ARG A 127 -22.13 -2.34 8.15
CA ARG A 127 -23.44 -1.67 8.03
C ARG A 127 -24.25 -2.18 6.83
N LEU A 128 -23.59 -2.39 5.69
CA LEU A 128 -24.23 -2.94 4.48
C LEU A 128 -24.72 -4.37 4.72
N LEU A 129 -23.88 -5.23 5.31
CA LEU A 129 -24.26 -6.59 5.67
C LEU A 129 -25.42 -6.64 6.67
N PHE A 130 -25.39 -5.80 7.71
CA PHE A 130 -26.45 -5.73 8.69
C PHE A 130 -27.77 -5.28 8.06
N SER A 131 -27.73 -4.26 7.19
CA SER A 131 -28.90 -3.80 6.44
C SER A 131 -29.46 -4.87 5.50
N GLN A 132 -28.61 -5.66 4.85
CA GLN A 132 -29.07 -6.77 4.01
C GLN A 132 -29.72 -7.88 4.82
N ARG A 133 -29.09 -8.29 5.94
CA ARG A 133 -29.69 -9.30 6.82
C ARG A 133 -31.07 -8.87 7.32
N LEU A 134 -31.25 -7.59 7.66
CA LEU A 134 -32.54 -7.06 8.10
C LEU A 134 -33.58 -7.05 6.96
N SER A 135 -33.16 -6.74 5.73
CA SER A 135 -34.02 -6.75 4.54
C SER A 135 -34.47 -8.14 4.09
N LEU A 136 -33.66 -9.17 4.37
CA LEU A 136 -33.97 -10.57 4.02
C LEU A 136 -34.87 -11.25 5.08
N ALA A 137 -34.96 -10.65 6.27
CA ALA A 137 -35.78 -11.13 7.39
C ALA A 137 -37.20 -10.53 7.43
N ARG A 138 -37.52 -9.56 6.56
CA ARG A 138 -38.85 -8.97 6.37
C ARG A 138 -39.49 -9.55 5.12
#